data_AF-F3KQW6-F1
#
_entry.id   AF-F3KQW6-F1
#
_cell.length_a   1.000
_cell.length_b   1.000
_cell.length_c   1.000
_cell.angle_alpha   90.00
_cell.angle_beta   90.00
_cell.angle_gamma   90.00
#
_symmetry.space_group_name_H-M   'P 1'
#
loop_
_entity.id
_entity.type
_entity.pdbx_description
1 polymer ?
#
loop_
_entity_poly.entity_id
_entity_poly.type
_entity_poly.pdbx_seq_one_letter_code
_entity_poly.pdbx_strand_id
1 'polypeptide(L)'
;MKLHRIRFSISDLRTIPDDERPLLIALAFAINEITVLNKLVAISSHISSGPTWVVQAELAQAMILARTLFGKLSEFWALVQKGYLKSPLSARYQGILPESACKSLASLKQHFGKKSLTNTIRNTMAFHFSLEHAGAEMPTELPGEELSIYMHPSVGNSLYQFAELLMNFSLYEKIAPSNPEKAAHAVFEELSKVVGDASDFGQWLIIEILARSLGDARLQALVDTVDVPTPPSYLSLSLPFYIEMPEPSPTYGV
;
A
#
# COMPACT_ATOMS: atom_id res chain seq x y z
N MET A 1 21.05 -5.41 10.62
CA MET A 1 20.03 -6.38 10.16
C MET A 1 20.62 -7.23 9.06
N LYS A 2 20.33 -8.53 9.00
CA LYS A 2 20.78 -9.42 7.92
C LYS A 2 19.68 -9.57 6.88
N LEU A 3 20.03 -9.39 5.60
CA LEU A 3 19.15 -9.66 4.46
C LEU A 3 19.66 -10.89 3.72
N HIS A 4 18.74 -11.73 3.25
CA HIS A 4 19.04 -12.80 2.31
C HIS A 4 18.81 -12.28 0.89
N ARG A 5 19.86 -12.25 0.07
CA ARG A 5 19.79 -11.79 -1.31
C ARG A 5 19.95 -12.99 -2.23
N ILE A 6 18.99 -13.19 -3.12
CA ILE A 6 19.05 -14.18 -4.19
C ILE A 6 19.59 -13.48 -5.45
N ARG A 7 20.76 -13.90 -5.93
CA ARG A 7 21.40 -13.34 -7.13
C ARG A 7 21.23 -14.29 -8.30
N PHE A 8 20.31 -14.00 -9.22
CA PHE A 8 20.16 -14.76 -10.45
C PHE A 8 20.36 -13.86 -11.68
N SER A 9 20.84 -14.44 -12.77
CA SER A 9 21.14 -13.77 -14.03
C SER A 9 19.92 -13.73 -14.96
N ILE A 10 20.01 -12.98 -16.06
CA ILE A 10 19.01 -13.06 -17.14
C ILE A 10 18.94 -14.47 -17.75
N SER A 11 20.07 -15.20 -17.81
CA SER A 11 20.06 -16.60 -18.25
C SER A 11 19.26 -17.48 -17.30
N ASP A 12 19.37 -17.28 -15.98
CA ASP A 12 18.55 -17.99 -14.99
C ASP A 12 17.07 -17.63 -15.15
N LEU A 13 16.74 -16.34 -15.33
CA LEU A 13 15.36 -15.92 -15.55
C LEU A 13 14.75 -16.54 -16.82
N ARG A 14 15.57 -16.79 -17.85
CA ARG A 14 15.16 -17.46 -19.09
C ARG A 14 14.93 -18.97 -18.92
N THR A 15 15.41 -19.61 -17.85
CA THR A 15 15.08 -21.02 -17.59
C THR A 15 13.68 -21.18 -17.00
N ILE A 16 13.11 -20.11 -16.44
CA ILE A 16 11.74 -20.09 -15.94
C ILE A 16 10.77 -20.22 -17.12
N PRO A 17 9.75 -21.10 -17.07
CA PRO A 17 8.79 -21.28 -18.15
C PRO A 17 8.13 -19.97 -18.60
N ASP A 18 7.86 -19.84 -19.89
CA ASP A 18 7.32 -18.61 -20.49
C ASP A 18 5.93 -18.23 -19.94
N ASP A 19 5.16 -19.20 -19.45
CA ASP A 19 3.86 -18.98 -18.81
C ASP A 19 3.96 -18.61 -17.33
N GLU A 20 5.10 -18.81 -16.68
CA GLU A 20 5.36 -18.49 -15.26
C GLU A 20 6.15 -17.19 -15.09
N ARG A 21 7.08 -16.92 -16.01
CA ARG A 21 7.98 -15.76 -15.96
C ARG A 21 7.24 -14.41 -15.87
N PRO A 22 6.16 -14.15 -16.63
CA PRO A 22 5.41 -12.89 -16.50
C PRO A 22 4.76 -12.72 -15.13
N LEU A 23 4.22 -13.80 -14.56
CA LEU A 23 3.62 -13.77 -13.23
C LEU A 23 4.69 -13.46 -12.16
N LEU A 24 5.84 -14.12 -12.22
CA LEU A 24 6.96 -13.86 -11.31
C LEU A 24 7.37 -12.38 -11.31
N ILE A 25 7.58 -11.81 -12.49
CA ILE A 25 8.00 -10.41 -12.64
C ILE A 25 6.92 -9.47 -12.10
N ALA A 26 5.66 -9.69 -12.48
CA ALA A 26 4.55 -8.85 -12.06
C ALA A 26 4.30 -8.93 -10.54
N LEU A 27 4.42 -10.12 -9.93
CA LEU A 27 4.31 -10.30 -8.48
C LEU A 27 5.43 -9.58 -7.75
N ALA A 28 6.69 -9.78 -8.17
CA ALA A 28 7.83 -9.11 -7.55
C ALA A 28 7.70 -7.58 -7.64
N PHE A 29 7.25 -7.07 -8.79
CA PHE A 29 6.97 -5.65 -8.97
C PHE A 29 5.85 -5.15 -8.04
N ALA A 30 4.71 -5.84 -7.98
CA ALA A 30 3.59 -5.45 -7.14
C ALA A 30 3.94 -5.50 -5.64
N ILE A 31 4.67 -6.51 -5.18
CA ILE A 31 5.11 -6.63 -3.79
C ILE A 31 6.08 -5.51 -3.41
N ASN A 32 6.95 -5.06 -4.33
CA ASN A 32 7.80 -3.90 -4.08
C ASN A 32 6.96 -2.63 -3.85
N GLU A 33 5.98 -2.35 -4.71
CA GLU A 33 5.10 -1.18 -4.55
C GLU A 33 4.31 -1.25 -3.23
N ILE A 34 3.72 -2.40 -2.91
CA ILE A 34 3.00 -2.63 -1.65
C ILE A 34 3.93 -2.41 -0.45
N THR A 35 5.15 -2.95 -0.50
CA THR A 35 6.13 -2.84 0.60
C THR A 35 6.53 -1.39 0.84
N VAL A 36 6.83 -0.63 -0.21
CA VAL A 36 7.21 0.78 -0.10
C VAL A 36 6.05 1.61 0.43
N LEU A 37 4.86 1.47 -0.15
CA LEU A 37 3.68 2.21 0.29
C LEU A 37 3.28 1.86 1.74
N ASN A 38 3.34 0.59 2.13
CA ASN A 38 3.06 0.19 3.52
C ASN A 38 4.02 0.85 4.52
N LYS A 39 5.31 0.95 4.17
CA LYS A 39 6.28 1.68 4.99
C LYS A 39 5.95 3.16 5.07
N LEU A 40 5.60 3.79 3.95
CA LEU A 40 5.21 5.21 3.92
C LEU A 40 3.96 5.46 4.77
N VAL A 41 2.95 4.60 4.68
CA VAL A 41 1.76 4.65 5.54
C VAL A 41 2.18 4.58 7.00
N ALA A 42 2.94 3.54 7.39
CA ALA A 42 3.39 3.38 8.77
C ALA A 42 4.18 4.59 9.31
N ILE A 43 5.09 5.17 8.50
CA ILE A 43 5.86 6.37 8.89
C ILE A 43 4.95 7.59 8.99
N SER A 44 4.01 7.77 8.05
CA SER A 44 3.08 8.90 8.05
C SER A 44 2.02 8.83 9.14
N SER A 45 1.75 7.64 9.69
CA SER A 45 0.82 7.43 10.80
C SER A 45 1.41 7.83 12.17
N HIS A 46 2.68 8.24 12.24
CA HIS A 46 3.26 8.85 13.43
C HIS A 46 2.82 10.31 13.57
N ILE A 47 1.54 10.51 13.88
CA ILE A 47 0.95 11.84 14.04
C ILE A 47 1.55 12.53 15.28
N SER A 48 2.07 13.73 15.08
CA SER A 48 2.71 14.53 16.11
C SER A 48 1.69 15.19 17.05
N SER A 49 2.06 15.42 18.32
CA SER A 49 1.32 16.33 19.20
C SER A 49 1.80 17.75 18.94
N GLY A 50 1.28 18.38 17.89
CA GLY A 50 1.70 19.70 17.42
C GLY A 50 0.54 20.70 17.25
N PRO A 51 0.82 21.87 16.67
CA PRO A 51 -0.21 22.80 16.22
C PRO A 51 -1.20 22.13 15.26
N THR A 52 -2.46 22.56 15.26
CA THR A 52 -3.55 21.98 14.46
C THR A 52 -3.20 21.81 12.98
N TRP A 53 -2.53 22.79 12.36
CA TRP A 53 -2.15 22.75 10.95
C TRP A 53 -1.11 21.67 10.61
N VAL A 54 -0.26 21.29 11.58
CA VAL A 54 0.70 20.18 11.43
C VAL A 54 -0.06 18.86 11.46
N VAL A 55 -0.88 18.66 12.50
CA VAL A 55 -1.67 17.45 12.70
C VAL A 55 -2.58 17.18 11.50
N GLN A 56 -3.26 18.22 11.01
CA GLN A 56 -4.12 18.14 9.84
C GLN A 56 -3.35 17.72 8.57
N ALA A 57 -2.14 18.24 8.38
CA ALA A 57 -1.30 17.89 7.24
C ALA A 57 -0.79 16.45 7.30
N GLU A 58 -0.34 16.00 8.47
CA GLU A 58 0.10 14.63 8.70
C GLU A 58 -1.04 13.62 8.49
N LEU A 59 -2.25 13.92 9.01
CA LEU A 59 -3.43 13.08 8.82
C LEU A 59 -3.85 12.99 7.35
N ALA A 60 -3.89 14.13 6.64
CA ALA A 60 -4.19 14.15 5.20
C ALA A 60 -3.19 13.30 4.42
N GLN A 61 -1.90 13.46 4.69
CA GLN A 61 -0.84 12.69 4.05
C GLN A 61 -0.98 11.18 4.31
N ALA A 62 -1.22 10.79 5.57
CA ALA A 62 -1.40 9.39 5.94
C ALA A 62 -2.61 8.77 5.22
N MET A 63 -3.73 9.50 5.13
CA MET A 63 -4.93 9.02 4.46
C MET A 63 -4.77 8.94 2.94
N ILE A 64 -4.05 9.87 2.30
CA ILE A 64 -3.72 9.80 0.86
C ILE A 64 -2.88 8.55 0.57
N LEU A 65 -1.85 8.30 1.39
CA LEU A 65 -0.99 7.12 1.25
C LEU A 65 -1.77 5.81 1.50
N ALA A 66 -2.63 5.78 2.52
CA ALA A 66 -3.48 4.63 2.81
C ALA A 66 -4.43 4.30 1.66
N ARG A 67 -5.14 5.32 1.12
CA ARG A 67 -6.03 5.14 -0.06
C ARG A 67 -5.27 4.63 -1.28
N THR A 68 -4.07 5.15 -1.52
CA THR A 68 -3.19 4.70 -2.60
C THR A 68 -2.81 3.22 -2.42
N LEU A 69 -2.47 2.81 -1.20
CA LEU A 69 -2.14 1.42 -0.89
C LEU A 69 -3.34 0.47 -1.08
N PHE A 70 -4.55 0.85 -0.64
CA PHE A 70 -5.77 0.08 -0.96
C PHE A 70 -5.97 -0.12 -2.46
N GLY A 71 -5.70 0.93 -3.24
CA GLY A 71 -5.72 0.87 -4.69
C GLY A 71 -4.74 -0.18 -5.23
N LYS A 72 -3.48 -0.15 -4.78
CA LYS A 72 -2.45 -1.12 -5.20
C LYS A 72 -2.75 -2.55 -4.75
N LEU A 73 -3.31 -2.76 -3.56
CA LEU A 73 -3.75 -4.08 -3.10
C LEU A 73 -4.87 -4.65 -3.99
N SER A 74 -5.74 -3.78 -4.48
CA SER A 74 -6.79 -4.19 -5.43
C SER A 74 -6.21 -4.61 -6.79
N GLU A 75 -5.19 -3.91 -7.29
CA GLU A 75 -4.47 -4.28 -8.51
C GLU A 75 -3.67 -5.58 -8.33
N PHE A 76 -3.02 -5.76 -7.19
CA PHE A 76 -2.37 -7.03 -6.83
C PHE A 76 -3.38 -8.17 -6.84
N TRP A 77 -4.56 -7.98 -6.25
CA TRP A 77 -5.59 -9.01 -6.28
C TRP A 77 -6.05 -9.35 -7.71
N ALA A 78 -6.24 -8.35 -8.57
CA ALA A 78 -6.56 -8.56 -9.98
C ALA A 78 -5.45 -9.37 -10.71
N LEU A 79 -4.19 -9.07 -10.42
CA LEU A 79 -3.03 -9.83 -10.90
C LEU A 79 -3.10 -11.29 -10.43
N VAL A 80 -3.35 -11.55 -9.14
CA VAL A 80 -3.47 -12.92 -8.59
C VAL A 80 -4.65 -13.66 -9.22
N GLN A 81 -5.79 -13.00 -9.41
CA GLN A 81 -6.94 -13.62 -10.06
C GLN A 81 -6.63 -14.05 -11.49
N LYS A 82 -6.03 -13.16 -12.29
CA LYS A 82 -5.78 -13.40 -13.71
C LYS A 82 -4.57 -14.30 -13.94
N GLY A 83 -3.45 -13.97 -13.31
CA GLY A 83 -2.16 -14.60 -13.53
C GLY A 83 -1.97 -15.91 -12.77
N TYR A 84 -2.68 -16.12 -11.66
CA TYR A 84 -2.56 -17.33 -10.85
C TYR A 84 -3.85 -18.15 -10.82
N LEU A 85 -4.92 -17.65 -10.17
CA LEU A 85 -6.13 -18.43 -9.87
C LEU A 85 -6.88 -18.92 -11.12
N LYS A 86 -6.93 -18.12 -12.19
CA LYS A 86 -7.59 -18.47 -13.47
C LYS A 86 -6.63 -19.09 -14.49
N SER A 87 -5.42 -19.46 -14.06
CA SER A 87 -4.40 -20.07 -14.90
C SER A 87 -4.13 -21.51 -14.46
N PRO A 88 -3.47 -22.33 -15.31
CA PRO A 88 -2.97 -23.65 -14.90
C PRO A 88 -1.98 -23.61 -13.73
N LEU A 89 -1.40 -22.45 -13.41
CA LEU A 89 -0.40 -22.30 -12.34
C LEU A 89 -1.00 -22.57 -10.96
N SER A 90 -2.27 -22.24 -10.73
CA SER A 90 -2.93 -22.56 -9.46
C SER A 90 -2.87 -24.06 -9.15
N ALA A 91 -3.12 -24.91 -10.16
CA ALA A 91 -3.04 -26.36 -9.97
C ALA A 91 -1.60 -26.85 -9.75
N ARG A 92 -0.59 -26.20 -10.35
CA ARG A 92 0.82 -26.59 -10.21
C ARG A 92 1.41 -26.26 -8.84
N TYR A 93 0.97 -25.15 -8.24
CA TYR A 93 1.60 -24.57 -7.05
C TYR A 93 0.77 -24.73 -5.78
N GLN A 94 -0.56 -24.83 -5.86
CA GLN A 94 -1.41 -24.88 -4.66
C GLN A 94 -1.08 -26.04 -3.70
N GLY A 95 -0.62 -27.19 -4.23
CA GLY A 95 -0.26 -28.35 -3.41
C GLY A 95 1.12 -28.30 -2.76
N ILE A 96 1.96 -27.33 -3.13
CA ILE A 96 3.35 -27.20 -2.63
C ILE A 96 3.58 -25.90 -1.83
N LEU A 97 2.64 -24.96 -1.89
CA LEU A 97 2.69 -23.77 -1.04
C LEU A 97 2.58 -24.16 0.44
N PRO A 98 3.32 -23.49 1.34
CA PRO A 98 3.20 -23.73 2.77
C PRO A 98 1.83 -23.32 3.30
N GLU A 99 1.49 -23.82 4.49
CA GLU A 99 0.20 -23.58 5.13
C GLU A 99 -0.11 -22.09 5.32
N SER A 100 0.90 -21.26 5.66
CA SER A 100 0.73 -19.82 5.82
C SER A 100 0.29 -19.17 4.50
N ALA A 101 0.98 -19.45 3.40
CA ALA A 101 0.62 -18.92 2.08
C ALA A 101 -0.78 -19.36 1.65
N CYS A 102 -1.18 -20.61 1.97
CA CYS A 102 -2.52 -21.10 1.69
C CYS A 102 -3.59 -20.35 2.51
N LYS A 103 -3.33 -20.10 3.80
CA LYS A 103 -4.19 -19.30 4.68
C LYS A 103 -4.32 -17.86 4.18
N SER A 104 -3.20 -17.24 3.83
CA SER A 104 -3.13 -15.89 3.26
C SER A 104 -3.92 -15.79 1.96
N LEU A 105 -3.77 -16.76 1.04
CA LEU A 105 -4.56 -16.81 -0.19
C LEU A 105 -6.06 -16.99 0.08
N ALA A 106 -6.44 -17.87 1.02
CA ALA A 106 -7.83 -18.07 1.39
C ALA A 106 -8.44 -16.79 1.99
N SER A 107 -7.68 -16.11 2.85
CA SER A 107 -8.02 -14.83 3.44
C SER A 107 -8.24 -13.74 2.37
N LEU A 108 -7.34 -13.64 1.38
CA LEU A 108 -7.51 -12.73 0.24
C LEU A 108 -8.76 -13.06 -0.60
N LYS A 109 -9.00 -14.35 -0.89
CA LYS A 109 -10.21 -14.79 -1.60
C LYS A 109 -11.48 -14.38 -0.87
N GLN A 110 -11.51 -14.57 0.45
CA GLN A 110 -12.65 -14.17 1.29
C GLN A 110 -12.82 -12.65 1.29
N HIS A 111 -11.72 -11.92 1.44
CA HIS A 111 -11.70 -10.46 1.51
C HIS A 111 -12.27 -9.83 0.24
N PHE A 112 -11.71 -10.18 -0.91
CA PHE A 112 -12.09 -9.59 -2.19
C PHE A 112 -13.30 -10.27 -2.86
N GLY A 113 -13.73 -11.43 -2.35
CA GLY A 113 -14.95 -12.11 -2.80
C GLY A 113 -16.25 -11.50 -2.28
N LYS A 114 -16.17 -10.55 -1.34
CA LYS A 114 -17.30 -9.80 -0.79
C LYS A 114 -17.13 -8.30 -1.05
N LYS A 115 -18.16 -7.51 -0.73
CA LYS A 115 -17.99 -6.05 -0.61
C LYS A 115 -17.07 -5.79 0.60
N SER A 116 -15.83 -5.40 0.34
CA SER A 116 -14.84 -5.03 1.34
C SER A 116 -14.65 -3.50 1.39
N LEU A 117 -14.04 -2.99 2.46
CA LEU A 117 -13.66 -1.58 2.52
C LEU A 117 -12.63 -1.25 1.43
N THR A 118 -11.69 -2.15 1.15
CA THR A 118 -10.77 -2.05 0.01
C THR A 118 -11.49 -1.80 -1.31
N ASN A 119 -12.54 -2.58 -1.61
CA ASN A 119 -13.35 -2.39 -2.83
C ASN A 119 -14.10 -1.05 -2.81
N THR A 120 -14.57 -0.61 -1.63
CA THR A 120 -15.24 0.67 -1.46
C THR A 120 -14.27 1.82 -1.74
N ILE A 121 -13.15 1.88 -1.03
CA ILE A 121 -12.11 2.91 -1.17
C ILE A 121 -11.56 2.95 -2.60
N ARG A 122 -11.28 1.79 -3.22
CA ARG A 122 -10.83 1.72 -4.62
C ARG A 122 -11.78 2.43 -5.56
N ASN A 123 -13.07 2.10 -5.48
CA ASN A 123 -14.06 2.55 -6.45
C ASN A 123 -14.49 4.01 -6.24
N THR A 124 -14.36 4.54 -5.02
CA THR A 124 -14.88 5.88 -4.70
C THR A 124 -13.79 6.93 -4.48
N MET A 125 -12.60 6.54 -4.03
CA MET A 125 -11.66 7.51 -3.41
C MET A 125 -10.17 7.31 -3.71
N ALA A 126 -9.73 6.14 -4.18
CA ALA A 126 -8.31 5.87 -4.39
C ALA A 126 -7.76 6.50 -5.68
N PHE A 127 -8.53 6.47 -6.77
CA PHE A 127 -8.06 6.88 -8.11
C PHE A 127 -9.06 7.77 -8.88
N HIS A 128 -10.09 8.28 -8.21
CA HIS A 128 -11.16 9.04 -8.84
C HIS A 128 -11.41 10.36 -8.11
N PHE A 129 -11.31 11.48 -8.84
CA PHE A 129 -11.86 12.76 -8.41
C PHE A 129 -13.36 12.78 -8.70
N SER A 130 -14.11 12.08 -7.87
CA SER A 130 -15.53 11.83 -8.13
C SER A 130 -16.41 12.99 -7.66
N LEU A 131 -16.96 13.76 -8.61
CA LEU A 131 -17.96 14.80 -8.31
C LEU A 131 -19.21 14.24 -7.64
N GLU A 132 -19.59 12.99 -7.93
CA GLU A 132 -20.71 12.30 -7.28
C GLU A 132 -20.49 12.07 -5.78
N HIS A 133 -19.23 11.97 -5.35
CA HIS A 133 -18.88 11.67 -3.95
C HIS A 133 -18.40 12.93 -3.21
N ALA A 134 -17.78 13.87 -3.92
CA ALA A 134 -17.30 15.13 -3.36
C ALA A 134 -18.48 15.97 -2.83
N GLY A 135 -18.59 16.08 -1.51
CA GLY A 135 -19.65 16.86 -0.86
C GLY A 135 -21.04 16.24 -0.92
N ALA A 136 -21.17 14.96 -1.27
CA ALA A 136 -22.46 14.26 -1.27
C ALA A 136 -23.00 14.04 0.15
N GLU A 137 -22.09 13.82 1.10
CA GLU A 137 -22.38 13.64 2.52
C GLU A 137 -21.70 14.78 3.28
N MET A 138 -22.33 15.96 3.27
CA MET A 138 -21.87 17.11 4.05
C MET A 138 -22.39 17.00 5.49
N PRO A 139 -21.52 16.97 6.50
CA PRO A 139 -21.96 17.03 7.88
C PRO A 139 -22.66 18.36 8.18
N THR A 140 -23.72 18.30 8.99
CA THR A 140 -24.38 19.52 9.51
C THR A 140 -23.48 20.26 10.50
N GLU A 141 -22.65 19.52 11.23
CA GLU A 141 -21.66 20.04 12.16
C GLU A 141 -20.39 19.18 12.07
N LEU A 142 -19.23 19.84 12.07
CA LEU A 142 -17.93 19.19 12.23
C LEU A 142 -17.46 19.44 13.67
N PRO A 143 -17.36 18.41 14.52
CA PRO A 143 -16.98 18.60 15.92
C PRO A 143 -15.58 19.22 16.03
N GLY A 144 -15.50 20.47 16.48
CA GLY A 144 -14.23 21.11 16.85
C GLY A 144 -13.25 21.41 15.70
N GLU A 145 -13.69 21.34 14.44
CA GLU A 145 -12.79 21.50 13.29
C GLU A 145 -13.05 22.75 12.45
N GLU A 146 -11.97 23.48 12.17
CA GLU A 146 -11.90 24.57 11.20
C GLU A 146 -11.67 23.99 9.80
N LEU A 147 -12.46 24.44 8.82
CA LEU A 147 -12.21 24.15 7.41
C LEU A 147 -11.11 25.07 6.91
N SER A 148 -9.93 24.49 6.61
CA SER A 148 -8.74 25.28 6.30
C SER A 148 -8.22 25.07 4.89
N ILE A 149 -7.64 26.13 4.35
CA ILE A 149 -6.75 26.10 3.18
C ILE A 149 -5.42 26.74 3.61
N TYR A 150 -4.35 25.96 3.55
CA TYR A 150 -2.99 26.43 3.77
C TYR A 150 -2.33 26.61 2.40
N MET A 151 -1.88 27.83 2.09
CA MET A 151 -1.25 28.12 0.81
C MET A 151 0.18 28.62 1.02
N HIS A 152 1.08 28.20 0.14
CA HIS A 152 2.44 28.68 0.10
C HIS A 152 2.85 28.93 -1.37
N PRO A 153 3.68 29.95 -1.67
CA PRO A 153 4.14 30.22 -3.03
C PRO A 153 4.89 29.05 -3.69
N SER A 154 5.54 28.19 -2.91
CA SER A 154 6.22 27.00 -3.44
C SER A 154 5.25 25.85 -3.69
N VAL A 155 5.35 25.25 -4.87
CA VAL A 155 4.65 24.00 -5.20
C VAL A 155 5.09 22.91 -4.21
N GLY A 156 4.13 22.29 -3.53
CA GLY A 156 4.38 21.22 -2.54
C GLY A 156 4.06 21.57 -1.08
N ASN A 157 3.96 22.85 -0.73
CA ASN A 157 3.67 23.30 0.65
C ASN A 157 2.25 23.86 0.83
N SER A 158 1.35 23.59 -0.11
CA SER A 158 -0.06 23.98 0.00
C SER A 158 -0.91 22.76 0.34
N LEU A 159 -1.85 22.92 1.27
CA LEU A 159 -2.77 21.90 1.73
C LEU A 159 -4.21 22.42 1.71
N TYR A 160 -5.07 21.73 0.96
CA TYR A 160 -6.51 21.98 0.92
C TYR A 160 -7.21 21.08 1.94
N GLN A 161 -6.96 21.33 3.23
CA GLN A 161 -7.36 20.46 4.33
C GLN A 161 -8.86 20.19 4.35
N PHE A 162 -9.69 21.20 4.07
CA PHE A 162 -11.15 21.05 4.06
C PHE A 162 -11.62 19.93 3.13
N ALA A 163 -10.98 19.76 1.96
CA ALA A 163 -11.37 18.77 0.97
C ALA A 163 -11.02 17.35 1.46
N GLU A 164 -9.86 17.20 2.08
CA GLU A 164 -9.44 15.93 2.69
C GLU A 164 -10.34 15.55 3.87
N LEU A 165 -10.67 16.50 4.73
CA LEU A 165 -11.59 16.29 5.84
C LEU A 165 -12.96 15.80 5.36
N LEU A 166 -13.58 16.52 4.43
CA LEU A 166 -14.92 16.18 3.93
C LEU A 166 -14.94 14.83 3.21
N MET A 167 -13.91 14.52 2.43
CA MET A 167 -13.79 13.22 1.77
C MET A 167 -13.65 12.10 2.81
N ASN A 168 -12.76 12.26 3.80
CA ASN A 168 -12.55 11.25 4.84
C ASN A 168 -13.78 11.09 5.74
N PHE A 169 -14.54 12.16 5.99
CA PHE A 169 -15.80 12.11 6.73
C PHE A 169 -16.80 11.17 6.07
N SER A 170 -17.08 11.34 4.76
CA SER A 170 -17.99 10.45 4.03
C SER A 170 -17.52 8.99 4.02
N LEU A 171 -16.21 8.76 4.05
CA LEU A 171 -15.66 7.41 4.19
C LEU A 171 -15.93 6.84 5.58
N TYR A 172 -15.63 7.61 6.63
CA TYR A 172 -15.75 7.16 8.01
C TYR A 172 -17.20 6.89 8.40
N GLU A 173 -18.13 7.73 7.97
CA GLU A 173 -19.57 7.49 8.20
C GLU A 173 -20.05 6.18 7.57
N LYS A 174 -19.48 5.76 6.43
CA LYS A 174 -19.80 4.47 5.81
C LYS A 174 -19.25 3.26 6.56
N ILE A 175 -18.19 3.46 7.34
CA ILE A 175 -17.49 2.40 8.08
C ILE A 175 -18.07 2.24 9.48
N ALA A 176 -18.10 3.35 10.23
CA ALA A 176 -18.59 3.42 11.59
C ALA A 176 -19.31 4.76 11.80
N PRO A 177 -20.63 4.81 11.54
CA PRO A 177 -21.42 6.03 11.65
C PRO A 177 -21.23 6.73 13.00
N SER A 178 -20.98 8.04 12.97
CA SER A 178 -20.76 8.89 14.15
C SER A 178 -19.62 8.44 15.07
N ASN A 179 -18.68 7.62 14.57
CA ASN A 179 -17.52 7.16 15.33
C ASN A 179 -16.26 7.17 14.44
N PRO A 180 -15.68 8.36 14.18
CA PRO A 180 -14.53 8.52 13.30
C PRO A 180 -13.28 7.80 13.80
N GLU A 181 -13.09 7.69 15.12
CA GLU A 181 -11.97 6.94 15.70
C GLU A 181 -12.06 5.45 15.37
N LYS A 182 -13.23 4.84 15.57
CA LYS A 182 -13.47 3.44 15.21
C LYS A 182 -13.34 3.23 13.71
N ALA A 183 -13.80 4.17 12.89
CA ALA A 183 -13.64 4.10 11.44
C ALA A 183 -12.17 4.13 11.03
N ALA A 184 -11.39 5.09 11.55
CA ALA A 184 -9.96 5.17 11.31
C ALA A 184 -9.23 3.90 11.74
N HIS A 185 -9.54 3.37 12.92
CA HIS A 185 -8.96 2.10 13.39
C HIS A 185 -9.26 0.95 12.41
N ALA A 186 -10.51 0.82 11.97
CA ALA A 186 -10.92 -0.23 11.03
C ALA A 186 -10.20 -0.10 9.66
N VAL A 187 -9.96 1.14 9.18
CA VAL A 187 -9.18 1.38 7.96
C VAL A 187 -7.77 0.81 8.09
N PHE A 188 -7.04 1.15 9.14
CA PHE A 188 -5.65 0.71 9.31
C PHE A 188 -5.54 -0.77 9.69
N GLU A 189 -6.50 -1.30 10.46
CA GLU A 189 -6.57 -2.74 10.78
C GLU A 189 -6.77 -3.57 9.50
N GLU A 190 -7.74 -3.20 8.65
CA GLU A 190 -7.95 -3.88 7.38
C GLU A 190 -6.72 -3.77 6.48
N LEU A 191 -6.16 -2.57 6.36
CA LEU A 191 -4.98 -2.33 5.51
C LEU A 191 -3.80 -3.22 5.95
N SER A 192 -3.49 -3.24 7.24
CA SER A 192 -2.42 -4.06 7.82
C SER A 192 -2.61 -5.55 7.53
N LYS A 193 -3.84 -6.04 7.75
CA LYS A 193 -4.19 -7.44 7.50
C LYS A 193 -4.01 -7.81 6.02
N VAL A 194 -4.56 -7.02 5.10
CA VAL A 194 -4.53 -7.32 3.66
C VAL A 194 -3.11 -7.20 3.10
N VAL A 195 -2.31 -6.25 3.58
CA VAL A 195 -0.88 -6.16 3.24
C VAL A 195 -0.13 -7.41 3.69
N GLY A 196 -0.38 -7.88 4.91
CA GLY A 196 0.22 -9.10 5.46
C GLY A 196 -0.09 -10.31 4.59
N ASP A 197 -1.38 -10.54 4.31
CA ASP A 197 -1.83 -11.65 3.47
C ASP A 197 -1.25 -11.57 2.04
N ALA A 198 -1.23 -10.39 1.42
CA ALA A 198 -0.66 -10.18 0.09
C ALA A 198 0.84 -10.45 0.06
N SER A 199 1.58 -9.97 1.07
CA SER A 199 3.02 -10.13 1.17
C SER A 199 3.41 -11.59 1.38
N ASP A 200 2.77 -12.30 2.31
CA ASP A 200 3.07 -13.69 2.61
C ASP A 200 2.77 -14.59 1.39
N PHE A 201 1.57 -14.48 0.80
CA PHE A 201 1.23 -15.25 -0.40
C PHE A 201 2.16 -14.95 -1.58
N GLY A 202 2.39 -13.66 -1.87
CA GLY A 202 3.21 -13.23 -2.99
C GLY A 202 4.67 -13.69 -2.88
N GLN A 203 5.27 -13.56 -1.69
CA GLN A 203 6.65 -13.98 -1.44
C GLN A 203 6.81 -15.50 -1.58
N TRP A 204 5.92 -16.29 -0.99
CA TRP A 204 5.99 -17.74 -1.11
C TRP A 204 5.83 -18.20 -2.56
N LEU A 205 4.88 -17.63 -3.31
CA LEU A 205 4.70 -17.99 -4.72
C LEU A 205 5.94 -17.62 -5.57
N ILE A 206 6.58 -16.48 -5.30
CA ILE A 206 7.84 -16.10 -5.95
C ILE A 206 8.94 -17.14 -5.66
N ILE A 207 9.09 -17.54 -4.39
CA ILE A 207 10.10 -18.52 -3.97
C ILE A 207 9.85 -19.87 -4.65
N GLU A 208 8.62 -20.36 -4.66
CA GLU A 208 8.28 -21.65 -5.29
C GLU A 208 8.53 -21.65 -6.80
N ILE A 209 8.22 -20.56 -7.50
CA ILE A 209 8.52 -20.44 -8.95
C ILE A 209 10.03 -20.52 -9.19
N LEU A 210 10.83 -19.82 -8.37
CA LEU A 210 12.29 -19.83 -8.47
C LEU A 210 12.85 -21.22 -8.13
N ALA A 211 12.41 -21.83 -7.03
CA ALA A 211 12.87 -23.13 -6.57
C ALA A 211 12.61 -24.22 -7.61
N ARG A 212 11.39 -24.25 -8.17
CA ARG A 212 11.02 -25.23 -9.18
C ARG A 212 11.78 -25.06 -10.50
N SER A 213 12.03 -23.81 -10.90
CA SER A 213 12.67 -23.51 -12.20
C SER A 213 14.19 -23.61 -12.18
N LEU A 214 14.83 -23.30 -11.03
CA LEU A 214 16.28 -23.31 -10.88
C LEU A 214 16.78 -24.61 -10.22
N GLY A 215 15.92 -25.27 -9.45
CA GLY A 215 16.27 -26.37 -8.54
C GLY A 215 16.79 -25.85 -7.19
N ASP A 216 16.40 -26.50 -6.10
CA ASP A 216 16.72 -26.07 -4.73
C ASP A 216 18.22 -25.85 -4.49
N ALA A 217 19.05 -26.79 -4.96
CA ALA A 217 20.51 -26.71 -4.79
C ALA A 217 21.10 -25.47 -5.50
N ARG A 218 20.60 -25.16 -6.72
CA ARG A 218 21.02 -23.95 -7.44
C ARG A 218 20.52 -22.72 -6.72
N LEU A 219 19.23 -22.67 -6.35
CA LEU A 219 18.65 -21.53 -5.65
C LEU A 219 19.42 -21.20 -4.37
N GLN A 220 19.75 -22.21 -3.55
CA GLN A 220 20.56 -22.02 -2.33
C GLN A 220 21.96 -21.50 -2.64
N ALA A 221 22.59 -21.95 -3.72
CA ALA A 221 23.90 -21.43 -4.15
C ALA A 221 23.85 -19.97 -4.62
N LEU A 222 22.67 -19.46 -4.99
CA LEU A 222 22.46 -18.06 -5.39
C LEU A 222 22.12 -17.15 -4.19
N VAL A 223 21.89 -17.72 -3.00
CA VAL A 223 21.63 -16.95 -1.78
C VAL A 223 22.95 -16.50 -1.16
N ASP A 224 23.10 -15.20 -0.97
CA ASP A 224 24.11 -14.64 -0.07
C ASP A 224 23.47 -13.77 1.02
N THR A 225 24.25 -13.45 2.04
CA THR A 225 23.81 -12.54 3.12
C THR A 225 24.36 -11.15 2.87
N VAL A 226 23.51 -10.14 3.03
CA VAL A 226 23.89 -8.73 3.02
C VAL A 226 23.64 -8.14 4.40
N ASP A 227 24.69 -7.59 5.01
CA ASP A 227 24.58 -6.87 6.26
C ASP A 227 24.16 -5.43 6.01
N VAL A 228 23.05 -5.03 6.62
CA VAL A 228 22.61 -3.63 6.69
C VAL A 228 23.06 -3.08 8.04
N PRO A 229 24.11 -2.23 8.08
CA PRO A 229 24.57 -1.62 9.31
C PRO A 229 23.52 -0.63 9.81
N THR A 230 23.12 -0.79 11.07
CA THR A 230 22.28 0.15 11.83
C THR A 230 21.08 0.70 11.04
N PRO A 231 20.11 -0.15 10.65
CA PRO A 231 18.88 0.37 10.03
C PRO A 231 18.18 1.31 11.01
N PRO A 232 17.64 2.46 10.56
CA PRO A 232 16.93 3.37 11.44
C PRO A 232 15.69 2.68 12.02
N SER A 233 15.36 2.99 13.27
CA SER A 233 14.11 2.55 13.86
C SER A 233 12.95 3.18 13.11
N TYR A 234 11.92 2.43 12.77
CA TYR A 234 10.73 3.01 12.14
C TYR A 234 10.12 4.10 13.04
N LEU A 235 10.17 3.93 14.37
CA LEU A 235 9.70 4.91 15.36
C LEU A 235 10.50 6.22 15.36
N SER A 236 11.71 6.23 14.79
CA SER A 236 12.53 7.44 14.64
C SER A 236 12.32 8.15 13.31
N LEU A 237 11.53 7.56 12.40
CA LEU A 237 11.25 8.15 11.09
C LEU A 237 10.00 9.03 11.17
N SER A 238 10.06 10.14 10.47
CA SER A 238 8.92 11.03 10.20
C SER A 238 8.90 11.36 8.70
N LEU A 239 7.71 11.68 8.19
CA LEU A 239 7.51 12.14 6.83
C LEU A 239 6.81 13.51 6.89
N PRO A 240 7.57 14.62 6.96
CA PRO A 240 6.98 15.95 7.09
C PRO A 240 6.24 16.33 5.80
N PHE A 241 5.04 16.90 5.96
CA PHE A 241 4.27 17.43 4.84
C PHE A 241 4.88 18.75 4.34
N TYR A 242 5.12 19.69 5.26
CA TYR A 242 5.76 20.97 4.95
C TYR A 242 7.26 20.82 4.98
N ILE A 243 7.91 21.19 3.88
CA ILE A 243 9.36 21.05 3.71
C ILE A 243 9.97 22.35 3.20
N GLU A 244 11.22 22.59 3.56
CA GLU A 244 11.99 23.68 2.96
C GLU A 244 12.23 23.35 1.48
N MET A 245 11.67 24.17 0.60
CA MET A 245 11.90 24.08 -0.83
C MET A 245 13.05 25.03 -1.18
N PRO A 246 13.99 24.64 -2.06
CA PRO A 246 14.97 25.59 -2.57
C PRO A 246 14.23 26.80 -3.16
N GLU A 247 14.74 28.01 -2.91
CA GLU A 247 14.09 29.23 -3.39
C GLU A 247 13.76 29.08 -4.88
N PRO A 248 12.54 29.44 -5.31
CA PRO A 248 12.20 29.37 -6.72
C PRO A 248 13.24 30.18 -7.49
N SER A 249 13.90 29.54 -8.46
CA SER A 249 14.64 30.30 -9.48
C SER A 249 13.70 31.41 -9.97
N PRO A 250 14.14 32.68 -10.04
CA PRO A 250 13.30 33.83 -10.41
C PRO A 250 12.70 33.78 -11.83
N THR A 251 12.72 32.61 -12.48
CA THR A 251 12.35 32.37 -13.87
C THR A 251 10.89 31.95 -14.09
N TYR A 252 10.08 31.80 -13.05
CA TYR A 252 8.63 31.65 -13.22
C TYR A 252 7.91 32.83 -12.57
N GLY A 253 8.02 33.97 -13.24
CA GLY A 253 7.14 35.11 -13.03
C GLY A 253 5.72 34.76 -13.48
N VAL A 254 4.76 35.02 -12.61
CA VAL A 254 3.36 35.26 -12.99
C VAL A 254 3.21 36.77 -13.16
#